data_AF-S9QC65-F1
#
_entry.id   AF-S9QC65-F1
#
_cell.length_a   1.000
_cell.length_b   1.000
_cell.length_c   1.000
_cell.angle_alpha   90.00
_cell.angle_beta   90.00
_cell.angle_gamma   90.00
#
_symmetry.space_group_name_H-M   'P 1'
#
loop_
_entity.id
_entity.type
_entity.pdbx_description
1 polymer ?
#
loop_
_entity_poly.entity_id
_entity_poly.type
_entity_poly.pdbx_seq_one_letter_code
_entity_poly.pdbx_strand_id
1 'polypeptide(L)' 'MRAIYAEFLGVPIIGKDENFFNAGGNSLLALKMQVSLQDRLEVPVTIVDIFRFPCPGQLAAHLSGGQQQPLAFL' A
#
# COMPACT_ATOMS: atom_id res chain seq x y z
N MET A 1 4.87 1.37 7.22
CA MET A 1 3.88 0.60 6.45
C MET A 1 2.78 -0.04 7.32
N ARG A 2 3.07 -1.03 8.18
CA ARG A 2 2.05 -1.72 9.01
C ARG A 2 1.13 -0.77 9.81
N ALA A 3 1.71 0.25 10.44
CA ALA A 3 0.96 1.24 11.22
C ALA A 3 -0.09 2.00 10.36
N ILE A 4 0.25 2.32 9.11
CA ILE A 4 -0.67 3.00 8.18
C ILE A 4 -1.84 2.08 7.85
N TYR A 5 -1.57 0.80 7.56
CA TYR A 5 -2.65 -0.17 7.30
C TYR A 5 -3.55 -0.36 8.51
N ALA A 6 -2.97 -0.48 9.71
CA ALA A 6 -3.72 -0.61 10.96
C ALA A 6 -4.65 0.60 11.21
N GLU A 7 -4.15 1.82 10.96
CA GLU A 7 -4.91 3.07 11.02
C GLU A 7 -6.14 3.03 10.10
N PHE A 8 -5.98 2.65 8.83
CA PHE A 8 -7.09 2.63 7.87
C PHE A 8 -8.08 1.47 8.07
N LEU A 9 -7.62 0.35 8.62
CA LEU A 9 -8.48 -0.79 8.95
C LEU A 9 -9.17 -0.64 10.31
N GLY A 10 -8.78 0.34 11.14
CA GLY A 10 -9.32 0.51 12.48
C GLY A 10 -8.95 -0.64 13.42
N VAL A 11 -7.79 -1.28 13.21
CA VAL A 11 -7.29 -2.40 14.01
C VAL A 11 -6.04 -2.01 14.78
N PRO A 12 -5.76 -2.61 15.95
CA PRO A 12 -4.58 -2.27 16.73
C PRO A 12 -3.27 -2.68 16.05
N ILE A 13 -3.26 -3.84 15.39
CA ILE A 13 -2.09 -4.43 14.72
C ILE A 13 -2.57 -5.19 13.48
N ILE A 14 -1.77 -5.14 12.41
CA ILE A 14 -1.90 -6.00 11.23
C ILE A 14 -0.58 -6.74 10.97
N GLY A 15 -0.67 -8.00 10.52
CA GLY A 15 0.48 -8.77 10.06
C GLY A 15 1.17 -8.16 8.83
N LYS A 16 2.47 -8.39 8.65
CA LYS A 16 3.16 -7.89 7.44
C LYS A 16 2.67 -8.56 6.15
N ASP A 17 2.18 -9.80 6.25
CA ASP A 17 1.73 -10.61 5.11
C ASP A 17 0.20 -10.70 5.05
N GLU A 18 -0.49 -9.93 5.89
CA GLU A 18 -1.94 -9.91 5.95
C GLU A 18 -2.50 -9.00 4.86
N ASN A 19 -3.38 -9.57 4.04
CA ASN A 19 -3.96 -8.87 2.90
C ASN A 19 -4.99 -7.85 3.36
N PHE A 20 -4.81 -6.59 2.96
CA PHE A 20 -5.69 -5.47 3.29
C PHE A 20 -7.17 -5.73 3.03
N PHE A 21 -7.51 -6.34 1.89
CA PHE A 21 -8.89 -6.60 1.50
C PHE A 21 -9.51 -7.76 2.29
N ASN A 22 -8.71 -8.77 2.64
CA ASN A 22 -9.16 -9.85 3.52
C ASN A 22 -9.38 -9.36 4.96
N ALA A 23 -8.64 -8.34 5.38
CA ALA A 23 -8.76 -7.71 6.70
C ALA A 23 -9.93 -6.70 6.80
N GLY A 24 -10.78 -6.59 5.78
CA GLY A 24 -11.95 -5.68 5.77
C GLY A 24 -11.72 -4.35 5.04
N GLY A 25 -10.55 -4.16 4.42
CA GLY A 25 -10.27 -3.04 3.55
C GLY A 25 -11.14 -3.02 2.30
N ASN A 26 -11.44 -1.82 1.79
CA ASN A 26 -12.24 -1.61 0.58
C ASN A 26 -11.62 -0.52 -0.30
N SER A 27 -12.18 -0.29 -1.50
CA SER A 27 -11.63 0.66 -2.47
C SER A 27 -11.56 2.09 -1.93
N LEU A 28 -12.53 2.52 -1.11
CA LEU A 28 -12.52 3.87 -0.53
C LEU A 28 -11.41 4.01 0.52
N LEU A 29 -11.22 2.99 1.38
CA LEU A 29 -10.12 2.97 2.33
C LEU A 29 -8.76 2.88 1.61
N ALA A 30 -8.66 2.08 0.55
CA ALA A 30 -7.46 1.98 -0.27
C ALA A 30 -7.09 3.32 -0.92
N LEU A 31 -8.06 4.06 -1.45
CA LEU A 31 -7.84 5.39 -2.03
C LEU A 31 -7.39 6.41 -0.97
N LYS A 32 -8.03 6.43 0.20
CA LYS A 32 -7.60 7.30 1.31
C LYS A 32 -6.20 6.94 1.82
N MET A 33 -5.91 5.65 1.92
CA MET A 33 -4.59 5.15 2.30
C MET A 33 -3.53 5.53 1.26
N GLN A 34 -3.86 5.44 -0.02
CA GLN A 34 -2.98 5.84 -1.13
C GLN A 34 -2.56 7.31 -1.01
N VAL A 35 -3.50 8.22 -0.79
CA VAL A 35 -3.21 9.64 -0.55
C VAL A 35 -2.31 9.81 0.68
N SER A 36 -2.66 9.17 1.81
CA SER A 36 -1.82 9.25 3.02
C SER A 36 -0.42 8.65 2.84
N LEU A 37 -0.24 7.65 1.98
CA LEU A 37 1.07 7.06 1.70
C LEU A 37 1.91 8.02 0.87
N GLN A 38 1.32 8.69 -0.13
CA GLN A 38 2.02 9.71 -0.92
C GLN A 38 2.49 10.87 -0.04
N ASP A 39 1.64 11.33 0.89
CA ASP A 39 1.99 12.43 1.81
C ASP A 39 3.11 12.05 2.79
N ARG A 40 3.20 10.77 3.20
CA ARG A 40 4.14 10.31 4.25
C ARG A 40 5.46 9.75 3.74
N LEU A 41 5.52 9.25 2.50
CA LEU A 41 6.65 8.46 2.03
C LEU A 41 7.50 9.15 0.95
N GLU A 42 7.08 10.31 0.43
CA GLU A 42 7.77 11.05 -0.64
C GLU A 42 8.13 10.21 -1.88
N VAL A 43 7.45 9.06 -2.07
CA VAL A 43 7.59 8.19 -3.24
C VAL A 43 6.26 8.06 -3.96
N PRO A 44 6.26 7.89 -5.30
CA PRO A 44 5.02 7.61 -6.03
C PRO A 44 4.38 6.32 -5.52
N VAL A 45 3.14 6.44 -5.03
CA VAL A 45 2.29 5.29 -4.69
C VAL A 45 1.02 5.42 -5.51
N THR A 46 0.80 4.49 -6.44
CA THR A 46 -0.43 4.42 -7.22
C THR A 46 -1.46 3.54 -6.51
N ILE A 47 -2.73 3.71 -6.87
CA ILE A 47 -3.77 2.79 -6.40
C ILE A 47 -3.52 1.36 -6.91
N VAL A 48 -2.93 1.22 -8.11
CA VAL A 48 -2.57 -0.09 -8.70
C VAL A 48 -1.57 -0.83 -7.81
N ASP A 49 -0.61 -0.11 -7.20
CA ASP A 49 0.38 -0.72 -6.31
C ASP A 49 -0.26 -1.36 -5.08
N ILE A 50 -1.29 -0.73 -4.51
CA ILE A 50 -2.03 -1.28 -3.35
C ILE A 50 -2.80 -2.54 -3.75
N PHE A 51 -3.39 -2.58 -4.94
CA PHE A 51 -4.07 -3.79 -5.43
C PHE A 51 -3.09 -4.91 -5.78
N ARG A 52 -1.93 -4.58 -6.33
CA ARG A 52 -0.89 -5.55 -6.73
C ARG A 52 -0.10 -6.10 -5.54
N PHE A 53 0.10 -5.28 -4.51
CA PHE A 53 0.85 -5.59 -3.31
C PHE A 53 0.00 -5.34 -2.05
N PRO A 54 -1.08 -6.13 -1.84
CA PRO A 54 -2.10 -5.83 -0.84
C PRO A 54 -1.65 -6.07 0.61
N CYS A 55 -0.47 -6.64 0.84
CA CYS A 55 0.08 -6.83 2.18
C CYS A 55 1.11 -5.74 2.52
N PRO A 56 1.19 -5.25 3.78
CA PRO A 56 2.15 -4.23 4.19
C PRO A 56 3.61 -4.54 3.82
N GLY A 57 4.02 -5.80 3.95
CA GLY A 57 5.37 -6.25 3.62
C GLY A 57 5.64 -6.22 2.12
N GLN A 58 4.64 -6.58 1.30
CA GLN A 58 4.76 -6.58 -0.16
C GLN A 58 4.86 -5.14 -0.68
N LEU A 59 3.99 -4.24 -0.23
CA LEU A 59 4.03 -2.84 -0.67
C LEU A 59 5.33 -2.16 -0.24
N ALA A 60 5.78 -2.40 1.00
CA ALA A 60 7.06 -1.87 1.47
C ALA A 60 8.24 -2.37 0.62
N ALA A 61 8.27 -3.66 0.28
CA ALA A 61 9.31 -4.24 -0.56
C ALA A 61 9.30 -3.65 -1.98
N HIS A 62 8.11 -3.47 -2.57
CA HIS A 62 7.95 -2.84 -3.88
C HIS A 62 8.51 -1.40 -3.89
N LEU A 63 8.11 -0.59 -2.92
CA LEU A 63 8.52 0.83 -2.82
C LEU A 63 10.00 1.01 -2.46
N SER A 64 10.64 0.01 -1.83
CA SER A 64 12.05 0.08 -1.44
C SER A 64 13.03 -0.23 -2.59
N GLY A 65 12.55 -0.33 -3.84
CA GLY A 65 13.43 -0.52 -5.00
C GLY A 65 13.48 -1.95 -5.54
N GLY A 66 12.42 -2.73 -5.39
CA GLY A 66 12.16 -3.83 -6.32
C GLY A 66 11.85 -3.22 -7.70
N GLN A 67 12.89 -2.91 -8.49
CA GLN A 67 12.83 -2.20 -9.78
C GLN A 67 11.59 -2.57 -10.60
N GLN A 68 10.67 -1.62 -10.78
CA GLN A 68 9.80 -1.61 -11.95
C GLN A 68 10.21 -0.40 -12.79
N GLN A 69 10.83 -0.75 -13.91
CA GLN A 69 11.23 0.12 -15.01
C GLN A 69 10.15 1.17 -15.31
N PRO A 70 10.52 2.42 -15.66
CA PRO A 70 9.56 3.33 -16.25
C PRO A 70 8.96 2.65 -17.49
N LEU A 71 7.62 2.67 -17.60
CA LEU A 71 6.95 2.44 -18.88
C LEU A 71 7.46 3.54 -19.83
N ALA A 72 8.48 3.22 -20.62
CA ALA A 72 8.81 3.96 -21.81
C ALA A 72 7.65 3.72 -22.78
N PHE A 73 6.71 4.66 -22.82
CA PHE A 73 5.83 4.78 -23.98
C PHE A 73 6.64 5.45 -25.07
N LEU A 74 7.07 4.65 -26.06
CA LEU A 74 7.30 5.13 -27.42
C LEU A 74 5.99 5.72 -27.96
#